data_AF-A0A817IQQ4-F1
#
_entry.id   AF-A0A817IQQ4-F1
#
_cell.length_a   1.000
_cell.length_b   1.000
_cell.length_c   1.000
_cell.angle_alpha   90.00
_cell.angle_beta   90.00
_cell.angle_gamma   90.00
#
_symmetry.space_group_name_H-M   'P 1'
#
loop_
_entity.id
_entity.type
_entity.pdbx_description
1 polymer ?
#
loop_
_entity_poly.entity_id
_entity_poly.type
_entity_poly.pdbx_seq_one_letter_code
_entity_poly.pdbx_strand_id
1 'polypeptide(L)'
;YIIEGTCLLIMCHVKNRYIGITLLTIGVGSSGLMVSGWHLNHQDLAPRYASVLAGFTAVIGTSAGIISPIVAGLLTKEQDLIGWRHVFTIASLVLYISSLFYMIFASGDLQSWATKTPYEQKIRLTSENLPPLLASFEHNVQEDIHSIKQDKDNQQSVVNRDN
;
A
#
# COMPACT_ATOMS: atom_id res chain seq x y z
N TYR A 1 -9.47 -7.65 -9.05
CA TYR A 1 -8.71 -8.63 -9.85
C TYR A 1 -9.56 -9.50 -10.76
N ILE A 2 -10.67 -10.14 -10.32
CA ILE A 2 -11.46 -11.04 -11.21
C ILE A 2 -11.98 -10.32 -12.47
N ILE A 3 -12.57 -9.12 -12.30
CA ILE A 3 -13.11 -8.32 -13.41
C ILE A 3 -12.00 -7.90 -14.39
N GLU A 4 -10.87 -7.42 -13.88
CA GLU A 4 -9.72 -7.08 -14.70
C GLU A 4 -9.19 -8.30 -15.48
N GLY A 5 -9.07 -9.46 -14.83
CA GLY A 5 -8.64 -10.71 -15.46
C GLY A 5 -9.58 -11.19 -16.56
N THR A 6 -10.91 -11.11 -16.35
CA THR A 6 -11.89 -11.46 -17.39
C THR A 6 -11.83 -10.47 -18.56
N CYS A 7 -11.73 -9.17 -18.30
CA CYS A 7 -11.62 -8.15 -19.34
C CYS A 7 -10.38 -8.36 -20.23
N LEU A 8 -9.21 -8.68 -19.65
CA LEU A 8 -7.98 -8.94 -20.39
C LEU A 8 -8.05 -10.24 -21.21
N LEU A 9 -8.65 -11.31 -20.68
CA LEU A 9 -8.87 -12.54 -21.46
C LEU A 9 -9.79 -12.34 -22.66
N ILE A 10 -10.90 -11.62 -22.46
CA ILE A 10 -11.86 -11.36 -23.53
C ILE A 10 -11.21 -10.47 -24.60
N MET A 11 -10.47 -9.43 -24.19
CA MET A 11 -9.73 -8.55 -25.10
C MET A 11 -8.83 -9.32 -26.07
N CYS A 12 -8.17 -10.41 -25.62
CA CYS A 12 -7.29 -11.23 -26.48
C CYS A 12 -8.01 -11.90 -27.66
N HIS A 13 -9.34 -12.04 -27.61
CA HIS A 13 -10.13 -12.74 -28.62
C HIS A 13 -10.92 -11.77 -29.52
N VAL A 14 -10.96 -10.49 -29.15
CA VAL A 14 -11.69 -9.46 -29.89
C VAL A 14 -10.86 -8.96 -31.07
N LYS A 15 -11.44 -8.97 -32.27
CA LYS A 15 -10.82 -8.43 -33.48
C LYS A 15 -11.07 -6.92 -33.69
N ASN A 16 -12.12 -6.38 -33.04
CA ASN A 16 -12.48 -4.97 -33.15
C ASN A 16 -11.66 -4.12 -32.16
N ARG A 17 -10.84 -3.23 -32.70
CA ARG A 17 -9.98 -2.31 -31.92
C ARG A 17 -10.73 -1.49 -30.86
N TYR A 18 -11.94 -1.01 -31.16
CA TYR A 18 -12.69 -0.14 -30.25
C TYR A 18 -13.17 -0.93 -29.03
N ILE A 19 -13.69 -2.15 -29.26
CA ILE A 19 -14.13 -3.03 -28.18
C ILE A 19 -12.94 -3.44 -27.30
N GLY A 20 -11.78 -3.75 -27.92
CA GLY A 20 -10.56 -4.08 -27.18
C GLY A 20 -10.09 -2.95 -26.27
N ILE A 21 -10.06 -1.71 -26.77
CA ILE A 21 -9.66 -0.53 -25.99
C ILE A 21 -10.65 -0.29 -24.84
N THR A 22 -11.96 -0.37 -25.09
CA THR A 22 -12.97 -0.19 -24.03
C THR A 22 -12.84 -1.24 -22.92
N LEU A 23 -12.62 -2.51 -23.27
CA LEU A 23 -12.41 -3.58 -22.29
C LEU A 23 -11.14 -3.37 -21.47
N LEU A 24 -10.05 -2.94 -22.11
CA LEU A 24 -8.81 -2.61 -21.42
C LEU A 24 -9.02 -1.47 -20.42
N THR A 25 -9.67 -0.37 -20.84
CA THR A 25 -9.95 0.78 -19.99
C THR A 25 -10.83 0.41 -18.79
N ILE A 26 -11.87 -0.40 -18.99
CA ILE A 26 -12.72 -0.88 -17.90
C ILE A 26 -11.94 -1.79 -16.96
N GLY A 27 -11.12 -2.70 -17.50
CA GLY A 27 -10.28 -3.60 -16.71
C GLY A 27 -9.35 -2.83 -15.80
N VAL A 28 -8.52 -1.94 -16.36
CA VAL A 28 -7.57 -1.11 -15.60
C VAL A 28 -8.28 -0.13 -14.66
N GLY A 29 -9.42 0.42 -15.07
CA GLY A 29 -10.25 1.27 -14.21
C GLY A 29 -10.74 0.53 -12.96
N SER A 30 -11.09 -0.76 -13.09
CA SER A 30 -11.50 -1.58 -11.96
C SER A 30 -10.37 -1.84 -10.95
N SER A 31 -9.11 -1.85 -11.40
CA SER A 31 -7.94 -1.99 -10.53
C SER A 31 -7.84 -0.85 -9.52
N GLY A 32 -8.21 0.38 -9.90
CA GLY A 32 -8.21 1.54 -9.01
C GLY A 32 -9.15 1.36 -7.80
N LEU A 33 -10.35 0.82 -8.02
CA LEU A 33 -11.32 0.54 -6.95
C LEU A 33 -10.85 -0.56 -5.99
N MET A 34 -10.04 -1.48 -6.49
CA MET A 34 -9.48 -2.54 -5.68
C MET A 34 -8.28 -2.05 -4.87
N VAL A 35 -7.46 -1.15 -5.44
CA VAL A 35 -6.32 -0.56 -4.74
C VAL A 35 -6.78 0.16 -3.46
N SER A 36 -7.87 0.91 -3.51
CA SER A 36 -8.43 1.55 -2.31
C SER A 36 -8.91 0.52 -1.28
N GLY A 37 -9.53 -0.58 -1.71
CA GLY A 37 -10.04 -1.61 -0.82
C GLY A 37 -8.98 -2.32 0.03
N TRP A 38 -7.85 -2.73 -0.58
CA TRP A 38 -6.79 -3.42 0.19
C TRP A 38 -5.95 -2.45 1.03
N HIS A 39 -5.81 -1.20 0.60
CA HIS A 39 -5.01 -0.20 1.31
C HIS A 39 -5.62 0.15 2.67
N LEU A 40 -6.95 0.26 2.73
CA LEU A 40 -7.69 0.45 3.98
C LEU A 40 -7.56 -0.76 4.91
N ASN A 41 -7.74 -1.96 4.37
CA ASN A 41 -7.61 -3.20 5.15
C ASN A 41 -6.22 -3.30 5.82
N HIS A 42 -5.14 -2.96 5.12
CA HIS A 42 -3.78 -2.98 5.68
C HIS A 42 -3.56 -1.94 6.79
N GLN A 43 -4.14 -0.76 6.65
CA GLN A 43 -4.05 0.31 7.64
C GLN A 43 -4.87 -0.01 8.89
N ASP A 44 -6.02 -0.66 8.74
CA ASP A 44 -6.90 -1.03 9.85
C ASP A 44 -6.40 -2.26 10.63
N LEU A 45 -5.75 -3.23 9.96
CA LEU A 45 -5.33 -4.49 10.58
C LEU A 45 -4.09 -4.35 11.48
N ALA A 46 -3.14 -3.46 11.14
CA ALA A 46 -1.84 -3.40 11.82
C ALA A 46 -1.18 -2.00 11.79
N PRO A 47 -1.76 -0.98 12.44
CA PRO A 47 -1.20 0.39 12.44
C PRO A 47 0.24 0.46 12.99
N ARG A 48 0.63 -0.47 13.86
CA ARG A 48 1.96 -0.51 14.49
C ARG A 48 3.06 -1.11 13.60
N TYR A 49 2.72 -1.98 12.65
CA TYR A 49 3.67 -2.67 11.76
C TYR A 49 3.48 -2.32 10.28
N ALA A 50 2.53 -1.42 9.97
CA ALA A 50 2.21 -0.99 8.61
C ALA A 50 3.44 -0.50 7.83
N SER A 51 4.39 0.21 8.45
CA SER A 51 5.58 0.74 7.76
C SER A 51 6.55 -0.35 7.29
N VAL A 52 6.83 -1.35 8.13
CA VAL A 52 7.71 -2.47 7.78
C VAL A 52 7.06 -3.35 6.72
N LEU A 53 5.77 -3.65 6.88
CA LEU A 53 5.04 -4.51 5.96
C LEU A 53 4.79 -3.82 4.61
N ALA A 54 4.54 -2.50 4.61
CA ALA A 54 4.50 -1.69 3.39
C ALA A 54 5.85 -1.68 2.66
N GLY A 55 6.96 -1.51 3.39
CA GLY A 55 8.31 -1.57 2.82
C GLY A 55 8.61 -2.92 2.16
N PHE A 56 8.28 -4.02 2.83
CA PHE A 56 8.44 -5.37 2.28
C PHE A 56 7.60 -5.59 1.01
N THR A 57 6.33 -5.17 1.05
CA THR A 57 5.43 -5.26 -0.10
C THR A 57 5.94 -4.43 -1.28
N ALA A 58 6.49 -3.24 -1.01
CA ALA A 58 7.07 -2.38 -2.05
C ALA A 58 8.27 -3.05 -2.73
N VAL A 59 9.18 -3.68 -1.97
CA VAL A 59 10.33 -4.41 -2.55
C VAL A 59 9.87 -5.53 -3.48
N ILE A 60 8.89 -6.33 -3.05
CA ILE A 60 8.31 -7.38 -3.90
C ILE A 60 7.67 -6.76 -5.15
N GLY A 61 6.87 -5.70 -4.96
CA GLY A 61 6.22 -4.98 -6.06
C GLY A 61 7.21 -4.43 -7.09
N THR A 62 8.29 -3.80 -6.64
CA THR A 62 9.35 -3.28 -7.51
C THR A 62 10.07 -4.40 -8.24
N SER A 63 10.40 -5.51 -7.58
CA SER A 63 11.05 -6.66 -8.23
C SER A 63 10.17 -7.25 -9.34
N ALA A 64 8.86 -7.43 -9.08
CA ALA A 64 7.90 -7.88 -10.07
C ALA A 64 7.77 -6.88 -11.23
N GLY A 65 7.78 -5.57 -10.92
CA GLY A 65 7.75 -4.49 -11.90
C GLY A 65 8.96 -4.47 -12.83
N ILE A 66 10.14 -4.87 -12.36
CA ILE A 66 11.34 -5.00 -13.19
C ILE A 66 11.26 -6.24 -14.09
N ILE A 67 10.75 -7.36 -13.56
CA ILE A 67 10.65 -8.63 -14.30
C ILE A 67 9.60 -8.56 -15.42
N SER A 68 8.49 -7.86 -15.17
CA SER A 68 7.36 -7.74 -16.11
C SER A 68 7.75 -7.30 -17.54
N PRO A 69 8.44 -6.17 -17.76
CA PRO A 69 8.82 -5.73 -19.10
C PRO A 69 9.87 -6.64 -19.76
N ILE A 70 10.72 -7.32 -18.99
CA ILE A 70 11.70 -8.28 -19.52
C ILE A 70 10.96 -9.48 -20.13
N VAL A 71 10.00 -10.04 -19.39
CA VAL A 71 9.18 -11.15 -19.88
C VAL A 71 8.33 -10.73 -21.08
N ALA A 72 7.69 -9.55 -21.02
CA ALA A 72 6.90 -9.02 -22.14
C ALA A 72 7.76 -8.81 -23.40
N GLY A 73 8.99 -8.28 -23.24
CA GLY A 73 9.92 -8.08 -24.35
C GLY A 73 10.38 -9.39 -25.00
N LEU A 74 10.61 -10.44 -24.20
CA LEU A 74 10.96 -11.76 -24.72
C LEU A 74 9.80 -12.39 -25.52
N LEU A 75 8.57 -12.26 -25.04
CA LEU A 75 7.38 -12.81 -25.68
C LEU A 75 6.94 -12.04 -26.94
N THR A 76 7.34 -10.78 -27.07
CA THR A 76 6.95 -9.90 -28.20
C THR A 76 8.09 -9.65 -29.18
N LYS A 77 9.18 -10.42 -29.10
CA LYS A 77 10.38 -10.25 -29.93
C LYS A 77 10.11 -10.26 -31.44
N GLU A 78 9.16 -11.07 -31.89
CA GLU A 78 8.79 -11.19 -33.31
C GLU A 78 7.74 -10.16 -33.75
N GLN A 79 7.34 -9.23 -32.87
CA GLN A 79 6.30 -8.21 -33.08
C GLN A 79 4.93 -8.75 -33.55
N ASP A 80 4.70 -10.04 -33.37
CA ASP A 80 3.47 -10.69 -33.79
C ASP A 80 2.32 -10.50 -32.79
N LEU A 81 1.10 -10.45 -33.32
CA LEU A 81 -0.13 -10.38 -32.53
C LEU A 81 -0.28 -11.58 -31.57
N ILE A 82 0.28 -12.74 -31.94
CA ILE A 82 0.26 -13.96 -31.12
C ILE A 82 1.09 -13.76 -29.84
N GLY A 83 2.25 -13.11 -29.93
CA GLY A 83 3.09 -12.80 -28.76
C GLY A 83 2.34 -11.94 -27.74
N TRP A 84 1.61 -10.91 -28.21
CA TRP A 84 0.77 -10.08 -27.34
C TRP A 84 -0.37 -10.85 -26.68
N ARG A 85 -1.00 -11.78 -27.39
CA ARG A 85 -2.02 -12.66 -26.79
C ARG A 85 -1.45 -13.49 -25.65
N HIS A 86 -0.23 -14.01 -25.79
CA HIS A 86 0.45 -14.71 -24.69
C HIS A 86 0.72 -13.81 -23.49
N VAL A 87 1.19 -12.57 -23.70
CA VAL A 87 1.43 -11.60 -22.62
C VAL A 87 0.16 -11.33 -21.83
N PHE A 88 -0.95 -11.00 -22.50
CA PHE A 88 -2.22 -10.71 -21.83
C PHE A 88 -2.84 -11.94 -21.18
N THR A 89 -2.63 -13.14 -21.74
CA THR A 89 -3.07 -14.41 -21.14
C THR A 89 -2.29 -14.73 -19.88
N ILE A 90 -0.98 -14.50 -19.85
CA ILE A 90 -0.16 -14.67 -18.64
C ILE A 90 -0.57 -13.65 -17.59
N ALA A 91 -0.80 -12.39 -17.99
CA ALA A 91 -1.26 -11.35 -17.09
C ALA A 91 -2.60 -11.74 -16.42
N SER A 92 -3.60 -12.20 -17.19
CA SER A 92 -4.88 -12.61 -16.62
C SER A 92 -4.75 -13.78 -15.65
N LEU A 93 -3.91 -14.78 -15.94
CA LEU A 93 -3.63 -15.91 -15.04
C LEU A 93 -3.05 -15.43 -13.70
N VAL A 94 -2.07 -14.52 -13.74
CA VAL A 94 -1.50 -13.94 -12.52
C VAL A 94 -2.56 -13.20 -11.70
N LEU A 95 -3.47 -12.47 -12.35
CA LEU A 95 -4.58 -11.79 -11.67
C LEU A 95 -5.54 -12.78 -10.99
N TYR A 96 -5.85 -13.91 -11.63
CA TYR A 96 -6.69 -14.95 -11.04
C TYR A 96 -6.01 -15.65 -9.85
N ILE A 97 -4.73 -16.01 -9.99
CA ILE A 97 -3.96 -16.63 -8.90
C ILE A 97 -3.90 -15.68 -7.69
N SER A 98 -3.62 -14.39 -7.95
CA SER A 98 -3.60 -13.36 -6.92
C SER A 98 -4.96 -13.20 -6.25
N SER A 99 -6.04 -13.23 -7.03
CA SER A 99 -7.40 -13.16 -6.50
C SER A 99 -7.76 -14.37 -5.65
N LEU A 100 -7.38 -15.57 -6.09
CA LEU A 100 -7.63 -16.82 -5.36
C LEU A 100 -6.84 -16.83 -4.05
N PHE A 101 -5.57 -16.43 -4.09
CA PHE A 101 -4.74 -16.28 -2.91
C PHE A 101 -5.35 -15.29 -1.92
N TYR A 102 -5.76 -14.11 -2.39
CA TYR A 102 -6.43 -13.13 -1.54
C TYR A 102 -7.72 -13.70 -0.93
N MET A 103 -8.56 -14.39 -1.71
CA MET A 103 -9.81 -14.97 -1.21
C MET A 103 -9.60 -16.04 -0.14
N ILE A 104 -8.51 -16.81 -0.20
CA ILE A 104 -8.20 -17.87 0.77
C ILE A 104 -7.55 -17.31 2.04
N PHE A 105 -6.63 -16.35 1.89
CA PHE A 105 -5.78 -15.88 2.99
C PHE A 105 -6.21 -14.54 3.59
N ALA A 106 -7.09 -13.78 2.95
CA ALA A 106 -7.57 -12.52 3.52
C ALA A 106 -8.43 -12.80 4.76
N SER A 107 -8.08 -12.14 5.86
CA SER A 107 -8.88 -12.07 7.08
C SER A 107 -9.15 -10.60 7.39
N GLY A 108 -10.37 -10.31 7.85
CA GLY A 108 -10.79 -8.97 8.26
C GLY A 108 -10.69 -8.73 9.77
N ASP A 109 -10.18 -9.70 10.53
CA ASP A 109 -10.12 -9.61 11.98
C ASP A 109 -8.82 -8.96 12.44
N LEU A 110 -8.94 -8.03 13.40
CA LEU A 110 -7.79 -7.38 14.03
C LEU A 110 -6.88 -8.45 14.64
N GLN A 111 -5.66 -8.55 14.12
CA GLN A 111 -4.72 -9.56 14.54
C GLN A 111 -4.29 -9.32 16.00
N SER A 112 -4.23 -10.39 16.80
CA SER A 112 -3.99 -10.31 18.26
C SER A 112 -2.63 -9.70 18.63
N TRP A 113 -1.64 -9.79 17.74
CA TRP A 113 -0.33 -9.17 17.91
C TRP A 113 -0.33 -7.65 17.61
N ALA A 114 -1.39 -7.13 17.01
CA ALA A 114 -1.60 -5.70 16.76
C ALA A 114 -2.37 -4.99 17.89
N THR A 115 -2.84 -5.71 18.92
CA THR A 115 -3.49 -5.12 20.09
C THR A 115 -2.49 -4.31 20.93
N LYS A 116 -2.95 -3.21 21.54
CA LYS A 116 -2.15 -2.41 22.48
C LYS A 116 -1.67 -3.29 23.62
N THR A 117 -0.42 -3.12 24.05
CA THR A 117 0.08 -3.85 25.22
C THR A 117 -0.73 -3.41 26.46
N PRO A 118 -0.88 -4.27 27.50
CA PRO A 118 -1.55 -3.88 28.74
C PRO A 118 -0.97 -2.60 29.36
N TYR A 119 0.33 -2.34 29.14
CA TYR A 119 1.02 -1.14 29.57
C TYR A 119 0.58 0.13 28.80
N GLU A 120 0.52 0.06 27.47
CA GLU A 120 0.04 1.15 26.61
C GLU A 120 -1.42 1.53 26.93
N GLN A 121 -2.24 0.52 27.22
CA GLN A 121 -3.63 0.69 27.61
C GLN A 121 -3.73 1.38 28.98
N LYS A 122 -2.88 0.98 29.93
CA LYS A 122 -2.81 1.60 31.26
C LYS A 122 -2.38 3.07 31.18
N ILE A 123 -1.37 3.41 30.38
CA ILE A 123 -0.94 4.80 30.17
C ILE A 123 -2.08 5.65 29.58
N ARG A 124 -2.77 5.14 28.54
CA ARG A 124 -3.92 5.85 27.93
C ARG A 124 -5.01 6.11 28.96
N LEU A 125 -5.41 5.09 29.71
CA LEU A 125 -6.42 5.21 30.76
C LEU A 125 -5.98 6.17 31.88
N THR A 126 -4.71 6.16 32.26
CA THR A 126 -4.16 7.12 33.24
C THR A 126 -4.15 8.54 32.71
N SER A 127 -3.80 8.76 31.43
CA SER A 127 -3.82 10.09 30.80
C SER A 127 -5.24 10.64 30.63
N GLU A 128 -6.22 9.77 30.35
CA GLU A 128 -7.63 10.15 30.16
C GLU A 128 -8.33 10.47 31.48
N ASN A 129 -7.99 9.73 32.54
CA ASN A 129 -8.50 9.98 33.89
C ASN A 129 -7.64 10.97 34.69
N LEU A 130 -6.70 11.68 34.03
CA LEU A 130 -5.82 12.60 34.70
C LEU A 130 -6.62 13.84 35.13
N PRO A 131 -6.53 14.29 36.41
CA PRO A 131 -7.24 15.47 36.84
C PRO A 131 -6.83 16.67 35.98
N PRO A 132 -7.76 17.58 35.65
CA PRO A 132 -7.57 18.63 34.64
C PRO A 132 -6.36 19.55 34.90
N LEU A 133 -5.96 19.72 36.17
CA LEU A 133 -4.77 20.48 36.56
C LEU A 133 -3.44 19.78 36.19
N LEU A 134 -3.39 18.45 36.24
CA LEU A 134 -2.21 17.70 35.83
C LEU A 134 -2.13 17.57 34.31
N ALA A 135 -3.27 17.49 33.62
CA ALA A 135 -3.31 17.50 32.16
C ALA A 135 -2.85 18.85 31.59
N SER A 136 -3.27 19.97 32.19
CA SER A 136 -2.78 21.30 31.81
C SER A 136 -1.31 21.51 32.21
N PHE A 137 -0.86 20.97 33.34
CA PHE A 137 0.54 21.01 33.74
C PHE A 137 1.44 20.22 32.77
N GLU A 138 1.08 18.98 32.41
CA GLU A 138 1.84 18.20 31.42
C GLU A 138 1.84 18.88 30.05
N HIS A 139 0.72 19.47 29.62
CA HIS A 139 0.66 20.23 28.37
C HIS A 139 1.62 21.42 28.38
N ASN A 140 1.63 22.20 29.46
CA ASN A 140 2.52 23.36 29.59
C ASN A 140 4.00 22.93 29.61
N VAL A 141 4.33 21.86 30.33
CA VAL A 141 5.69 21.31 30.36
C VAL A 141 6.12 20.81 28.98
N GLN A 142 5.22 20.17 28.22
CA GLN A 142 5.50 19.73 26.85
C GLN A 142 5.74 20.92 25.90
N GLU A 143 4.96 21.99 26.01
CA GLU A 143 5.17 23.22 25.22
C GLU A 143 6.51 23.88 25.55
N ASP A 144 6.87 23.95 26.82
CA ASP A 144 8.16 24.48 27.27
C ASP A 144 9.32 23.65 26.69
N ILE A 145 9.23 22.32 26.75
CA ILE A 145 10.26 21.43 26.18
C ILE A 145 10.37 21.62 24.66
N HIS A 146 9.25 21.77 23.94
CA HIS A 146 9.25 21.98 22.49
C HIS A 146 9.88 23.33 22.12
N SER A 147 9.56 24.40 22.85
CA SER A 147 10.16 25.73 22.63
C SER A 147 11.67 25.73 22.85
N ILE A 148 12.16 25.07 23.91
CA ILE A 148 13.60 24.94 24.20
C ILE A 148 14.32 24.14 23.11
N LYS A 149 13.68 23.07 22.59
CA LYS A 149 14.27 22.25 21.51
C LYS A 149 14.40 23.05 20.22
N GLN A 150 13.35 23.80 19.88
CA GLN A 150 13.32 24.62 18.68
C GLN A 150 14.35 25.77 18.75
N ASP A 151 14.55 26.37 19.92
CA ASP A 151 15.59 27.39 20.12
C ASP A 151 17.01 26.79 19.97
N LYS A 152 17.25 25.59 20.52
CA LYS A 152 18.52 24.88 20.33
C LYS A 152 18.79 24.52 18.88
N ASP A 153 17.80 23.99 18.16
CA ASP A 153 17.94 23.65 16.74
C ASP A 153 18.23 24.91 15.90
N ASN A 154 17.59 26.04 16.23
CA ASN A 154 17.82 27.31 15.56
C ASN A 154 19.24 27.84 15.83
N GLN A 155 19.71 27.82 17.09
CA GLN A 155 21.08 28.20 17.45
C GLN A 155 22.12 27.33 16.73
N GLN A 156 21.88 26.03 16.65
CA GLN A 156 22.79 25.08 15.99
C GLN A 156 22.80 25.27 14.47
N SER A 157 21.68 25.70 13.87
CA SER A 157 21.61 26.07 12.45
C SER A 157 22.36 27.36 12.12
N VAL A 158 22.40 28.33 13.05
CA VAL A 158 23.17 29.58 12.90
C VAL A 158 24.67 29.29 12.98
N VAL A 159 25.11 28.50 13.96
CA VAL A 159 26.52 28.10 14.11
C VAL A 159 27.05 27.34 12.89
N ASN A 160 26.22 26.54 12.20
CA ASN A 160 26.61 25.83 10.98
C ASN A 160 26.63 26.70 9.70
N ARG A 161 26.08 27.91 9.72
CA ARG A 161 26.14 28.85 8.59
C ARG A 161 27.37 29.74 8.61
N ASP A 162 27.99 29.88 9.77
CA ASP A 162 29.16 30.75 9.99
C ASP A 162 30.52 30.00 9.84
N ASN A 163 30.49 28.70 9.53
CA ASN A 163 31.66 27.85 9.20
C ASN A 163 31.67 27.51 7.69
#